data_AF-A0A222P133-F1
#
_entry.id   AF-A0A222P133-F1
#
_cell.length_a   1.000
_cell.length_b   1.000
_cell.length_c   1.000
_cell.angle_alpha   90.00
_cell.angle_beta   90.00
_cell.angle_gamma   90.00
#
_symmetry.space_group_name_H-M   'P 1'
#
loop_
_entity.id
_entity.type
_entity.pdbx_description
1 polymer ?
#
loop_
_entity_poly.entity_id
_entity_poly.type
_entity_poly.pdbx_seq_one_letter_code
_entity_poly.pdbx_strand_id
1 'polypeptide(L)'
;MRFSLRIALIIILALAEFACVARSNLIEGIKSFRVQDYRQAFVRLKPEAKKGNRDAQYAIGYMYYYGQGVVENRKKAWYWINKAAQAGQPEAVAALTILQQQPQSIWP
;
A
#
# COMPACT_ATOMS: atom_id res chain seq x y z
N MET A 1 -47.79 11.78 8.59
CA MET A 1 -47.09 10.66 7.90
C MET A 1 -45.96 11.10 6.94
N ARG A 2 -46.04 12.24 6.23
CA ARG A 2 -45.01 12.67 5.25
C ARG A 2 -43.67 13.14 5.85
N PHE A 3 -43.67 13.66 7.08
CA PHE A 3 -42.45 14.15 7.75
C PHE A 3 -41.55 13.01 8.28
N SER A 4 -42.14 11.96 8.86
CA SER A 4 -41.41 10.80 9.35
C SER A 4 -40.69 10.03 8.23
N LEU A 5 -41.28 9.98 7.03
CA LEU A 5 -40.69 9.33 5.85
C LEU A 5 -39.49 10.11 5.29
N ARG A 6 -39.52 11.44 5.32
CA ARG A 6 -38.42 12.30 4.87
C ARG A 6 -37.22 12.22 5.82
N ILE A 7 -37.47 12.18 7.13
CA ILE A 7 -36.42 12.02 8.14
C ILE A 7 -35.73 10.66 8.00
N ALA A 8 -36.50 9.58 7.80
CA ALA A 8 -35.95 8.25 7.57
C ALA A 8 -35.06 8.19 6.31
N LEU A 9 -35.47 8.84 5.22
CA LEU A 9 -34.67 8.89 3.98
C LEU A 9 -33.34 9.61 4.16
N ILE A 10 -33.32 10.73 4.90
CA ILE A 10 -32.10 11.49 5.19
C ILE A 10 -31.14 10.68 6.05
N ILE A 11 -31.65 9.95 7.04
CA ILE A 11 -30.83 9.07 7.90
C ILE A 11 -30.23 7.92 7.08
N ILE A 12 -30.99 7.32 6.18
CA ILE A 12 -30.51 6.24 5.29
C ILE A 12 -29.41 6.75 4.35
N LEU A 13 -29.58 7.95 3.78
CA LEU A 13 -28.57 8.57 2.91
C LEU A 13 -27.29 8.94 3.69
N ALA A 14 -27.42 9.47 4.92
CA ALA A 14 -26.28 9.79 5.77
C ALA A 14 -25.49 8.55 6.23
N LEU A 15 -26.17 7.42 6.46
CA LEU A 15 -25.52 6.14 6.79
C LEU A 15 -24.81 5.51 5.57
N ALA A 16 -25.31 5.74 4.35
CA ALA A 16 -24.68 5.25 3.12
C ALA A 16 -23.33 5.93 2.84
N GLU A 17 -23.16 7.20 3.22
CA GLU A 17 -21.87 7.89 3.11
C GLU A 17 -20.81 7.29 4.04
N PHE A 18 -21.20 6.88 5.26
CA PHE A 18 -20.30 6.20 6.19
C PHE A 18 -19.86 4.81 5.71
N ALA A 19 -20.67 4.14 4.90
CA ALA A 19 -20.34 2.84 4.33
C ALA A 19 -19.40 2.93 3.10
N CYS A 20 -19.37 4.07 2.39
CA CYS A 20 -18.68 4.20 1.10
C CYS A 20 -17.39 5.03 1.13
N VAL A 21 -17.09 5.80 2.18
CA VAL A 21 -15.78 6.48 2.30
C VAL A 21 -14.68 5.51 2.76
N ALA A 22 -14.60 4.34 2.11
CA ALA A 22 -13.31 3.71 1.87
C ALA A 22 -12.61 4.49 0.74
N ARG A 23 -12.25 5.76 1.00
CA ARG A 23 -11.33 6.50 0.12
C ARG A 23 -10.12 5.60 -0.05
N SER A 24 -9.85 5.12 -1.27
CA SER A 24 -8.87 4.05 -1.46
C SER A 24 -7.53 4.52 -0.88
N ASN A 25 -7.10 3.85 0.20
CA ASN A 25 -5.84 4.18 0.88
C ASN A 25 -4.66 4.08 -0.08
N LEU A 26 -4.81 3.32 -1.17
CA LEU A 26 -3.86 3.17 -2.24
C LEU A 26 -3.54 4.51 -2.92
N ILE A 27 -4.53 5.25 -3.41
CA ILE A 27 -4.27 6.47 -4.20
C ILE A 27 -3.53 7.51 -3.36
N GLU A 28 -4.01 7.76 -2.14
CA GLU A 28 -3.37 8.72 -1.24
C GLU A 28 -2.01 8.20 -0.76
N GLY A 29 -1.87 6.89 -0.57
CA GLY A 29 -0.60 6.25 -0.24
C GLY A 29 0.44 6.41 -1.34
N ILE A 30 0.08 6.18 -2.61
CA ILE A 30 0.96 6.36 -3.77
C ILE A 30 1.27 7.84 -3.98
N LYS A 31 0.30 8.73 -3.79
CA LYS A 31 0.54 10.18 -3.82
C LYS A 31 1.57 10.58 -2.75
N SER A 32 1.41 10.11 -1.52
CA SER A 32 2.35 10.35 -0.41
C SER A 32 3.75 9.82 -0.74
N PHE A 33 3.82 8.62 -1.34
CA PHE A 33 5.07 8.02 -1.78
C PHE A 33 5.79 8.88 -2.83
N ARG A 34 5.06 9.41 -3.81
CA ARG A 34 5.62 10.26 -4.88
C ARG A 34 6.14 11.60 -4.39
N VAL A 35 5.55 12.15 -3.33
CA VAL A 35 6.04 13.37 -2.67
C VAL A 35 7.04 13.08 -1.54
N GLN A 36 7.54 11.84 -1.46
CA GLN A 36 8.53 11.39 -0.47
C GLN A 36 8.07 11.46 1.00
N ASP A 37 6.76 11.56 1.25
CA ASP A 37 6.20 11.35 2.58
C ASP A 37 6.05 9.85 2.85
N TYR A 38 7.19 9.20 3.06
CA TYR A 38 7.27 7.75 3.20
C TYR A 38 6.59 7.23 4.45
N ARG A 39 6.52 8.03 5.53
CA ARG A 39 5.84 7.60 6.76
C ARG A 39 4.34 7.49 6.53
N GLN A 40 3.73 8.51 5.93
CA GLN A 40 2.31 8.46 5.58
C GLN A 40 2.03 7.42 4.49
N ALA A 41 2.90 7.34 3.47
CA ALA A 41 2.81 6.33 2.43
C ALA A 41 2.79 4.92 3.02
N PHE A 42 3.72 4.61 3.93
CA PHE A 42 3.82 3.29 4.55
C PHE A 42 2.56 2.91 5.32
N VAL A 43 2.00 3.84 6.10
CA VAL A 43 0.77 3.59 6.88
C VAL A 43 -0.40 3.27 5.96
N ARG A 44 -0.56 4.01 4.85
CA ARG A 44 -1.68 3.84 3.91
C ARG A 44 -1.51 2.64 2.98
N LEU A 45 -0.28 2.37 2.54
CA LEU A 45 0.03 1.30 1.59
C LEU A 45 0.15 -0.07 2.25
N LYS A 46 0.56 -0.17 3.52
CA LYS A 46 0.72 -1.46 4.19
C LYS A 46 -0.56 -2.32 4.22
N PRO A 47 -1.75 -1.78 4.52
CA PRO A 47 -3.00 -2.52 4.38
C PRO A 47 -3.27 -2.98 2.94
N GLU A 48 -3.04 -2.14 1.95
CA GLU A 48 -3.26 -2.46 0.53
C GLU A 48 -2.28 -3.53 0.02
N ALA A 49 -1.02 -3.48 0.46
CA ALA A 49 -0.02 -4.49 0.17
C ALA A 49 -0.43 -5.86 0.74
N LYS A 50 -1.02 -5.89 1.95
CA LYS A 50 -1.58 -7.10 2.56
C LYS A 50 -2.78 -7.65 1.78
N LYS A 51 -3.59 -6.79 1.15
CA LYS A 51 -4.70 -7.18 0.28
C LYS A 51 -4.26 -7.74 -1.08
N GLY A 52 -2.96 -7.73 -1.37
CA GLY A 52 -2.45 -8.25 -2.64
C GLY A 52 -2.21 -7.17 -3.71
N ASN A 53 -2.38 -5.88 -3.40
CA ASN A 53 -2.14 -4.83 -4.38
C ASN A 53 -0.65 -4.75 -4.72
N ARG A 54 -0.31 -5.04 -5.98
CA ARG A 54 1.08 -5.15 -6.44
C ARG A 54 1.87 -3.84 -6.37
N ASP A 55 1.22 -2.69 -6.63
CA ASP A 55 1.86 -1.37 -6.54
C ASP A 55 2.22 -1.05 -5.08
N ALA A 56 1.30 -1.31 -4.17
CA ALA A 56 1.53 -1.15 -2.73
C ALA A 56 2.60 -2.12 -2.21
N GLN A 57 2.62 -3.37 -2.68
CA GLN A 57 3.66 -4.34 -2.32
C GLN A 57 5.03 -3.86 -2.79
N TYR A 58 5.16 -3.38 -4.04
CA TYR A 58 6.40 -2.84 -4.56
C TYR A 58 6.87 -1.62 -3.74
N ALA A 59 5.98 -0.65 -3.49
CA ALA A 59 6.31 0.55 -2.71
C ALA A 59 6.73 0.22 -1.26
N ILE A 60 6.05 -0.73 -0.59
CA ILE A 60 6.45 -1.21 0.73
C ILE A 60 7.83 -1.89 0.69
N GLY A 61 8.08 -2.70 -0.34
CA GLY A 61 9.38 -3.32 -0.57
C GLY A 61 10.49 -2.28 -0.75
N TYR A 62 10.25 -1.26 -1.56
CA TYR A 62 11.16 -0.13 -1.77
C TYR A 62 11.47 0.61 -0.47
N MET A 63 10.45 0.94 0.32
CA MET A 63 10.63 1.62 1.61
C MET A 63 11.46 0.80 2.59
N TYR A 64 11.28 -0.52 2.65
CA TYR A 64 12.13 -1.39 3.46
C TYR A 64 13.57 -1.51 2.92
N TYR A 65 13.76 -1.47 1.60
CA TYR A 65 15.09 -1.59 1.00
C TYR A 65 15.97 -0.37 1.30
N TYR A 66 15.38 0.83 1.25
CA TYR A 66 16.10 2.09 1.48
C TYR A 66 15.94 2.65 2.91
N GLY A 67 15.22 1.96 3.80
CA GLY A 67 14.93 2.47 5.13
C GLY A 67 14.14 3.78 5.14
N GLN A 68 13.25 3.97 4.17
CA GLN A 68 12.48 5.20 4.01
C GLN A 68 11.16 5.12 4.75
N GLY A 69 10.99 5.97 5.77
CA GLY A 69 9.81 5.97 6.65
C GLY A 69 9.70 4.75 7.58
N VAL A 70 10.63 3.79 7.46
CA VAL A 70 10.75 2.58 8.28
C VAL A 70 12.23 2.21 8.43
N VAL A 71 12.55 1.38 9.41
CA VAL A 71 13.90 0.82 9.54
C VAL A 71 14.20 -0.07 8.33
N GLU A 72 15.38 0.11 7.73
CA GLU A 72 15.86 -0.74 6.62
C GLU A 72 15.78 -2.21 7.02
N ASN A 73 15.20 -3.02 6.14
CA ASN A 73 15.13 -4.45 6.34
C ASN A 73 15.08 -5.15 4.98
N ARG A 74 16.25 -5.58 4.51
CA ARG A 74 16.36 -6.15 3.18
C ARG A 74 15.63 -7.49 3.03
N LYS A 75 15.51 -8.30 4.09
CA LYS A 75 14.69 -9.53 4.09
C LYS A 75 13.21 -9.21 3.84
N LYS A 76 12.67 -8.19 4.51
CA LYS A 76 11.28 -7.71 4.29
C LYS A 76 11.14 -7.06 2.91
N ALA A 77 12.13 -6.32 2.46
CA ALA A 77 12.13 -5.73 1.12
C ALA A 77 11.99 -6.82 0.05
N TRP A 78 12.84 -7.86 0.11
CA TRP A 78 12.78 -8.99 -0.80
C TRP A 78 11.42 -9.68 -0.75
N TYR A 79 10.87 -9.94 0.43
CA TYR A 79 9.55 -10.55 0.57
C TYR A 79 8.44 -9.78 -0.17
N TRP A 80 8.38 -8.46 0.00
CA TRP A 80 7.33 -7.64 -0.62
C TRP A 80 7.57 -7.42 -2.12
N ILE A 81 8.82 -7.23 -2.54
CA ILE A 81 9.18 -7.10 -3.96
C ILE A 81 8.90 -8.41 -4.70
N ASN A 82 9.28 -9.56 -4.12
CA ASN A 82 9.01 -10.87 -4.71
C ASN A 82 7.51 -11.11 -4.90
N LYS A 83 6.67 -10.74 -3.92
CA LYS A 83 5.21 -10.81 -4.06
C LYS A 83 4.68 -9.92 -5.19
N ALA A 84 5.16 -8.68 -5.29
CA ALA A 84 4.77 -7.77 -6.36
C ALA A 84 5.20 -8.31 -7.74
N ALA A 85 6.40 -8.89 -7.84
CA ALA A 85 6.90 -9.51 -9.06
C ALA A 85 6.06 -10.73 -9.48
N GLN A 86 5.69 -11.59 -8.53
CA GLN A 86 4.77 -12.71 -8.77
C GLN A 86 3.37 -12.26 -9.22
N ALA A 87 2.92 -11.09 -8.76
CA ALA A 87 1.68 -10.44 -9.21
C ALA A 87 1.83 -9.68 -10.55
N GLY A 88 2.96 -9.85 -11.24
CA GLY A 88 3.22 -9.28 -12.55
C GLY A 88 3.53 -7.78 -12.54
N GLN A 89 4.07 -7.24 -11.44
CA GLN A 89 4.51 -5.84 -11.42
C GLN A 89 5.87 -5.68 -12.11
N PRO A 90 5.96 -4.91 -13.22
CA PRO A 90 7.19 -4.84 -14.03
C PRO A 90 8.40 -4.31 -13.26
N GLU A 91 8.23 -3.24 -12.49
CA GLU A 91 9.29 -2.62 -11.68
C GLU A 91 9.75 -3.55 -10.56
N ALA A 92 8.85 -4.37 -10.04
CA ALA A 92 9.19 -5.36 -9.02
C ALA A 92 10.01 -6.51 -9.59
N VAL A 93 9.74 -6.95 -10.83
CA VAL A 93 10.57 -7.96 -11.51
C VAL A 93 11.99 -7.45 -11.70
N ALA A 94 12.15 -6.21 -12.19
CA ALA A 94 13.46 -5.59 -12.33
C ALA A 94 14.17 -5.44 -10.98
N ALA A 95 13.47 -4.96 -9.95
CA ALA A 95 14.02 -4.81 -8.60
C ALA A 95 14.41 -6.16 -7.98
N LEU A 96 13.63 -7.22 -8.20
CA LEU A 96 13.94 -8.56 -7.70
C LEU A 96 15.23 -9.11 -8.31
N THR A 97 15.45 -8.89 -9.61
CA THR A 97 16.70 -9.27 -10.28
C THR A 97 17.91 -8.59 -9.64
N ILE A 98 17.81 -7.29 -9.35
CA ILE A 98 18.87 -6.53 -8.66
C ILE A 98 19.11 -7.09 -7.25
N LEU A 99 18.05 -7.44 -6.52
CA LEU A 99 18.16 -8.04 -5.18
C LEU A 99 18.81 -9.44 -5.19
N GLN A 100 18.60 -10.23 -6.24
CA GLN A 100 19.16 -11.57 -6.38
C GLN A 100 20.63 -11.56 -6.81
N GLN A 101 21.04 -10.55 -7.57
CA GLN A 101 22.44 -10.35 -7.96
C GLN A 101 23.32 -9.88 -6.80
N GLN A 102 22.73 -9.42 -5.68
CA GLN A 102 23.47 -9.09 -4.47
C GLN A 102 23.86 -10.40 -3.74
N PRO A 103 25.13 -10.55 -3.31
CA PRO A 103 25.57 -11.77 -2.64
C PRO A 103 24.69 -12.10 -1.43
N GLN A 104 24.15 -13.32 -1.41
CA GLN A 104 23.27 -13.77 -0.32
C GLN A 104 24.00 -13.89 1.05
N SER A 105 25.30 -13.60 1.09
CA SER A 105 26.13 -13.60 2.29
C SER A 105 26.10 -12.30 3.09
N ILE A 106 25.46 -11.23 2.59
CA ILE A 106 25.41 -9.91 3.24
C ILE A 106 24.06 -9.70 3.98
N TRP A 107 23.14 -10.67 3.97
CA TRP A 107 21.92 -10.56 4.77
C TRP A 107 22.25 -10.87 6.25
N PRO A 108 22.06 -9.92 7.18
CA PRO A 108 22.19 -10.21 8.61
C PRO A 108 21.09 -11.17 9.08
#